data_AF-A0A7J7Y2Q0-F1
#
_entry.id   AF-A0A7J7Y2Q0-F1
#
_cell.length_a   1.000
_cell.length_b   1.000
_cell.length_c   1.000
_cell.angle_alpha   90.00
_cell.angle_beta   90.00
_cell.angle_gamma   90.00
#
_symmetry.space_group_name_H-M   'P 1'
#
loop_
_entity.id
_entity.type
_entity.pdbx_description
1 polymer ?
#
loop_
_entity_poly.entity_id
_entity_poly.type
_entity_poly.pdbx_seq_one_letter_code
_entity_poly.pdbx_strand_id
1 'polypeptide(L)'
;MTSPVYGTDMVSDRQGCGGRSSAGALAPAPLCLACCLQMVGIGTSDVDLDKYHHTFCSLLGRDEDSWGLSYTGLLHHKGDKTTFSSRFGQGSIIGVHLDTWHGTLTFFKNRKCIGVAATKLQNRKFYPMVCSTAAKSSMKVIRSCASATSLQYLCCHRLRQLRPNSGDTLEGLPLPPGLKQVLQNKLGWVLSMSCGHHKSPTPSPKATVSPSSPETRRCQRKRCRRT
;
A
#
# COMPACT_ATOMS: atom_id res chain seq x y z
N MET A 1 -21.84 17.70 6.40
CA MET A 1 -21.57 16.49 5.60
C MET A 1 -20.49 15.69 6.30
N THR A 2 -20.81 14.50 6.81
CA THR A 2 -19.82 13.60 7.44
C THR A 2 -19.16 12.76 6.35
N SER A 3 -17.85 12.85 6.20
CA SER A 3 -17.10 11.99 5.28
C SER A 3 -16.46 10.84 6.07
N PRO A 4 -16.50 9.59 5.57
CA PRO A 4 -15.90 8.45 6.25
C PRO A 4 -14.39 8.40 6.04
N VAL A 5 -13.66 8.10 7.10
CA VAL A 5 -12.24 7.75 7.07
C VAL A 5 -12.11 6.24 7.22
N TYR A 6 -11.35 5.61 6.33
CA TYR A 6 -11.17 4.16 6.30
C TYR A 6 -9.75 3.79 6.70
N GLY A 7 -9.62 2.75 7.52
CA GLY A 7 -8.34 2.16 7.90
C GLY A 7 -8.39 0.64 7.76
N THR A 8 -7.53 0.06 6.93
CA THR A 8 -7.43 -1.39 6.76
C THR A 8 -5.99 -1.86 6.92
N ASP A 9 -5.77 -2.83 7.79
CA ASP A 9 -4.47 -3.47 7.98
C ASP A 9 -4.51 -4.90 7.45
N MET A 10 -3.49 -5.26 6.66
CA MET A 10 -3.32 -6.58 6.07
C MET A 10 -1.97 -7.17 6.47
N VAL A 11 -1.95 -8.47 6.75
CA VAL A 11 -0.72 -9.24 6.98
C VAL A 11 -0.48 -10.19 5.81
N SER A 12 0.76 -10.26 5.35
CA SER A 12 1.19 -11.27 4.38
C SER A 12 1.69 -12.51 5.11
N ASP A 13 1.21 -13.69 4.73
CA ASP A 13 1.65 -14.97 5.32
C ASP A 13 2.00 -16.01 4.24
N ARG A 14 2.80 -17.02 4.62
CA ARG A 14 3.05 -18.20 3.78
C ARG A 14 2.10 -19.32 4.19
N GLN A 15 1.40 -19.89 3.21
CA GLN A 15 0.61 -21.08 3.44
C GLN A 15 1.54 -22.29 3.65
N GLY A 16 1.51 -22.88 4.84
CA GLY A 16 2.18 -24.16 5.13
C GLY A 16 1.39 -25.33 4.52
N CYS A 17 1.99 -26.06 3.59
CA CYS A 17 1.37 -27.27 3.04
C CYS A 17 1.56 -28.45 4.00
N GLY A 18 0.56 -28.75 4.83
CA GLY A 18 0.37 -30.10 5.37
C GLY A 18 -0.47 -30.91 4.39
N GLY A 19 0.15 -31.86 3.69
CA GLY A 19 -0.55 -32.80 2.80
C GLY A 19 0.26 -33.18 1.57
N ARG A 20 0.65 -34.46 1.49
CA ARG A 20 1.24 -35.06 0.29
C ARG A 20 0.24 -34.97 -0.86
N SER A 21 0.65 -34.39 -1.98
CA SER A 21 0.07 -34.68 -3.29
C SER A 21 1.13 -34.43 -4.35
N SER A 22 1.51 -35.53 -4.99
CA SER A 22 2.35 -35.59 -6.19
C SER A 22 1.60 -35.00 -7.39
N ALA A 23 2.11 -33.94 -7.98
CA ALA A 23 1.87 -33.59 -9.37
C ALA A 23 3.09 -32.84 -9.89
N GLY A 24 3.79 -33.44 -10.85
CA GLY A 24 4.96 -32.87 -11.48
C GLY A 24 4.62 -31.72 -12.41
N ALA A 25 5.46 -30.69 -12.39
CA ALA A 25 5.73 -29.83 -13.53
C ALA A 25 7.12 -29.23 -13.33
N LEU A 26 8.09 -29.84 -14.01
CA LEU A 26 9.43 -29.31 -14.15
C LEU A 26 9.35 -28.11 -15.11
N ALA A 27 9.71 -26.90 -14.66
CA ALA A 27 10.04 -25.80 -15.55
C ALA A 27 11.26 -25.06 -14.98
N PRO A 28 12.43 -25.13 -15.64
CA PRO A 28 13.55 -24.27 -15.33
C PRO A 28 13.44 -23.00 -16.18
N ALA A 29 13.10 -21.86 -15.57
CA ALA A 29 13.23 -20.57 -16.23
C ALA A 29 13.81 -19.53 -15.24
N PRO A 30 15.11 -19.22 -15.32
CA PRO A 30 15.72 -18.18 -14.48
C PRO A 30 15.48 -16.82 -15.15
N LEU A 31 14.23 -16.38 -15.30
CA LEU A 31 13.90 -15.05 -15.84
C LEU A 31 12.52 -14.52 -15.38
N CYS A 32 11.98 -14.98 -14.26
CA CYS A 32 10.75 -14.39 -13.69
C CYS A 32 11.07 -13.20 -12.78
N LEU A 33 11.70 -12.16 -13.33
CA LEU A 33 12.01 -10.91 -12.61
C LEU A 33 10.87 -9.87 -12.69
N ALA A 34 9.70 -10.20 -13.26
CA ALA A 34 8.64 -9.23 -13.59
C ALA A 34 7.24 -9.58 -13.03
N CYS A 35 7.12 -10.46 -12.04
CA CYS A 35 5.85 -10.80 -11.42
C CYS A 35 5.64 -10.04 -10.09
N CYS A 36 5.24 -8.77 -10.18
CA CYS A 36 4.79 -7.94 -9.05
C CYS A 36 3.35 -8.35 -8.65
N LEU A 37 3.18 -9.54 -8.09
CA LEU A 37 1.86 -10.16 -8.02
C LEU A 37 1.08 -9.88 -6.74
N GLN A 38 1.73 -9.36 -5.70
CA GLN A 38 1.10 -9.01 -4.44
C GLN A 38 1.04 -7.49 -4.30
N MET A 39 -0.18 -6.96 -4.32
CA MET A 39 -0.46 -5.54 -4.22
C MET A 39 -1.62 -5.27 -3.27
N VAL A 40 -1.53 -4.13 -2.61
CA VAL A 40 -2.54 -3.64 -1.68
C VAL A 40 -2.83 -2.19 -2.01
N GLY A 41 -4.09 -1.77 -1.98
CA GLY A 41 -4.43 -0.37 -2.21
C GLY A 41 -5.93 -0.11 -2.25
N ILE A 42 -6.32 0.84 -3.10
CA ILE A 42 -7.72 1.26 -3.26
C ILE A 42 -8.07 1.40 -4.74
N GLY A 43 -9.35 1.33 -5.05
CA GLY A 43 -9.86 1.73 -6.36
C GLY A 43 -11.34 2.11 -6.33
N THR A 44 -11.83 2.70 -7.41
CA THR A 44 -13.26 3.01 -7.59
C THR A 44 -14.02 1.80 -8.16
N SER A 45 -15.33 1.95 -8.37
CA SER A 45 -16.13 0.96 -9.11
C SER A 45 -15.80 0.85 -10.59
N ASP A 46 -15.01 1.79 -11.12
CA ASP A 46 -14.71 1.90 -12.55
C ASP A 46 -13.49 1.05 -12.96
N VAL A 47 -12.80 0.47 -11.96
CA VAL A 47 -11.68 -0.44 -12.17
C VAL A 47 -12.19 -1.72 -12.84
N ASP A 48 -11.66 -2.00 -14.03
CA ASP A 48 -12.00 -3.19 -14.81
C ASP A 48 -11.26 -4.42 -14.28
N LEU A 49 -11.98 -5.25 -13.52
CA LEU A 49 -11.43 -6.48 -12.92
C LEU A 49 -11.36 -7.65 -13.91
N ASP A 50 -12.19 -7.65 -14.96
CA ASP A 50 -12.37 -8.79 -15.86
C ASP A 50 -11.38 -8.79 -17.02
N LYS A 51 -10.91 -7.60 -17.43
CA LYS A 51 -9.93 -7.43 -18.51
C LYS A 51 -8.63 -8.20 -18.36
N TYR A 52 -8.29 -8.60 -17.13
CA TYR A 52 -7.03 -9.29 -16.81
C TYR A 52 -7.20 -10.69 -16.24
N HIS A 53 -8.39 -11.30 -16.39
CA HIS A 53 -8.71 -12.62 -15.83
C HIS A 53 -7.75 -13.76 -16.26
N HIS A 54 -7.03 -13.58 -17.38
CA HIS A 54 -6.06 -14.53 -17.90
C HIS A 54 -4.62 -13.99 -17.98
N THR A 55 -4.32 -12.85 -17.36
CA THR A 55 -2.99 -12.22 -17.41
C THR A 55 -2.42 -12.01 -16.02
N PHE A 56 -1.22 -12.54 -15.77
CA PHE A 56 -0.44 -12.23 -14.58
C PHE A 56 0.08 -10.79 -14.64
N CYS A 57 -0.64 -9.85 -14.02
CA CYS A 57 -0.21 -8.45 -13.98
C CYS A 57 -0.54 -7.76 -12.66
N SER A 58 0.19 -6.66 -12.41
CA SER A 58 -0.16 -5.66 -11.41
C SER A 58 -1.45 -4.95 -11.82
N LEU A 59 -2.59 -5.40 -11.29
CA LEU A 59 -3.90 -4.85 -11.63
C LEU A 59 -4.08 -3.44 -11.07
N LEU A 60 -3.73 -3.24 -9.80
CA LEU A 60 -3.87 -1.95 -9.13
C LEU A 60 -2.84 -0.94 -9.64
N GLY A 61 -3.32 0.27 -9.92
CA GLY A 61 -2.51 1.39 -10.40
C GLY A 61 -2.19 1.36 -11.89
N ARG A 62 -2.82 0.46 -12.65
CA ARG A 62 -2.66 0.41 -14.11
C ARG A 62 -3.46 1.52 -14.81
N ASP A 63 -4.60 1.85 -14.25
CA ASP A 63 -5.49 2.94 -14.68
C ASP A 63 -5.42 4.11 -13.69
N GLU A 64 -6.27 5.12 -13.93
CA GLU A 64 -6.42 6.27 -13.05
C GLU A 64 -7.41 6.07 -11.90
N ASP A 65 -8.12 4.95 -11.89
CA ASP A 65 -9.19 4.67 -10.93
C ASP A 65 -8.71 3.78 -9.78
N SER A 66 -7.44 3.36 -9.82
CA SER A 66 -6.81 2.57 -8.77
C SER A 66 -5.42 3.08 -8.36
N TRP A 67 -5.06 2.78 -7.12
CA TRP A 67 -3.74 3.00 -6.54
C TRP A 67 -3.30 1.70 -5.89
N GLY A 68 -2.08 1.25 -6.21
CA GLY A 68 -1.57 -0.02 -5.71
C GLY A 68 -0.15 0.09 -5.18
N LEU A 69 0.09 -0.35 -3.96
CA LEU A 69 1.42 -0.55 -3.42
C LEU A 69 1.85 -2.01 -3.61
N SER A 70 2.90 -2.24 -4.37
CA SER A 70 3.44 -3.57 -4.63
C SER A 70 4.39 -4.03 -3.52
N TYR A 71 4.53 -5.34 -3.34
CA TYR A 71 5.48 -5.93 -2.40
C TYR A 71 6.95 -5.55 -2.67
N THR A 72 7.28 -5.13 -3.90
CA THR A 72 8.62 -4.62 -4.24
C THR A 72 8.85 -3.20 -3.75
N GLY A 73 7.82 -2.56 -3.18
CA GLY A 73 7.86 -1.22 -2.62
C GLY A 73 7.56 -0.12 -3.63
N LEU A 74 7.03 -0.47 -4.80
CA LEU A 74 6.62 0.48 -5.83
C LEU A 74 5.16 0.87 -5.65
N LEU A 75 4.87 2.16 -5.70
CA LEU A 75 3.52 2.69 -5.83
C LEU A 75 3.17 2.80 -7.31
N HIS A 76 2.05 2.20 -7.69
CA HIS A 76 1.50 2.21 -9.04
C HIS A 76 0.26 3.09 -9.09
N HIS A 77 0.16 3.93 -10.12
CA HIS A 77 -1.02 4.72 -10.45
C HIS A 77 -0.88 5.26 -11.89
N LYS A 78 -1.94 5.26 -12.70
CA LYS A 78 -1.92 5.74 -14.10
C LYS A 78 -0.86 5.05 -14.97
N GLY A 79 -0.51 3.81 -14.64
CA GLY A 79 0.57 3.07 -15.30
C GLY A 79 1.99 3.47 -14.86
N ASP A 80 2.14 4.58 -14.13
CA ASP A 80 3.41 5.02 -13.57
C ASP A 80 3.79 4.18 -12.36
N LYS A 81 5.10 4.00 -12.16
CA LYS A 81 5.68 3.25 -11.03
C LYS A 81 6.71 4.10 -10.34
N THR A 82 6.48 4.40 -9.06
CA THR A 82 7.38 5.24 -8.26
C THR A 82 7.86 4.47 -7.02
N THR A 83 9.14 4.62 -6.67
CA THR A 83 9.68 4.04 -5.44
C THR A 83 9.06 4.74 -4.24
N PHE A 84 8.35 3.99 -3.40
CA PHE A 84 7.58 4.54 -2.29
C PHE A 84 7.93 3.93 -0.93
N SER A 85 8.34 2.66 -0.91
CA SER A 85 8.72 1.97 0.31
C SER A 85 9.81 0.93 0.07
N SER A 86 10.38 0.40 1.15
CA SER A 86 11.20 -0.80 1.08
C SER A 86 10.33 -2.04 0.87
N ARG A 87 10.88 -3.05 0.18
CA ARG A 87 10.20 -4.34 -0.08
C ARG A 87 9.59 -4.93 1.18
N PHE A 88 8.42 -5.54 1.07
CA PHE A 88 7.75 -6.25 2.15
C PHE A 88 7.38 -7.67 1.74
N GLY A 89 7.12 -8.53 2.72
CA GLY A 89 6.88 -9.95 2.50
C GLY A 89 6.23 -10.59 3.72
N GLN A 90 6.51 -11.87 3.94
CA GLN A 90 5.92 -12.63 5.05
C GLN A 90 6.08 -11.92 6.40
N GLY A 91 5.01 -11.92 7.19
CA GLY A 91 4.95 -11.26 8.50
C GLY A 91 4.83 -9.74 8.45
N SER A 92 4.96 -9.12 7.27
CA SER A 92 4.79 -7.67 7.14
C SER A 92 3.31 -7.29 7.25
N ILE A 93 3.03 -6.22 8.00
CA ILE A 93 1.71 -5.62 8.11
C ILE A 93 1.67 -4.36 7.25
N ILE A 94 0.79 -4.33 6.26
CA ILE A 94 0.55 -3.15 5.42
C ILE A 94 -0.78 -2.52 5.82
N GLY A 95 -0.70 -1.28 6.29
CA GLY A 95 -1.87 -0.46 6.59
C GLY A 95 -2.19 0.48 5.44
N VAL A 96 -3.48 0.62 5.16
CA VAL A 96 -4.04 1.54 4.16
C VAL A 96 -5.00 2.46 4.88
N HIS A 97 -4.70 3.75 4.85
CA HIS A 97 -5.54 4.79 5.43
C HIS A 97 -6.03 5.74 4.34
N LEU A 98 -7.34 5.79 4.16
CA LEU A 98 -8.00 6.70 3.25
C LEU A 98 -8.82 7.72 4.04
N ASP A 99 -8.37 8.96 4.01
CA ASP A 99 -9.13 10.10 4.52
C ASP A 99 -9.85 10.76 3.34
N THR A 100 -11.15 10.47 3.19
CA THR A 100 -11.95 11.06 2.12
C THR A 100 -12.31 12.53 2.37
N TRP A 101 -12.18 13.02 3.61
CA TRP A 101 -12.43 14.41 3.95
C TRP A 101 -11.29 15.31 3.46
N HIS A 102 -10.05 14.95 3.80
CA HIS A 102 -8.85 15.63 3.28
C HIS A 102 -8.41 15.10 1.90
N GLY A 103 -9.04 14.04 1.41
CA GLY A 103 -8.73 13.39 0.14
C GLY A 103 -7.31 12.84 0.08
N THR A 104 -6.84 12.19 1.15
CA THR A 104 -5.47 11.66 1.24
C THR A 104 -5.46 10.14 1.40
N LEU A 105 -4.53 9.50 0.68
CA LEU A 105 -4.23 8.08 0.82
C LEU A 105 -2.83 7.94 1.42
N THR A 106 -2.74 7.26 2.56
CA THR A 106 -1.50 7.05 3.31
C THR A 106 -1.29 5.56 3.52
N PHE A 107 -0.07 5.08 3.29
CA PHE A 107 0.30 3.71 3.61
C PHE A 107 1.14 3.63 4.88
N PHE A 108 1.06 2.48 5.53
CA PHE A 108 1.82 2.13 6.72
C PHE A 108 2.49 0.77 6.50
N LYS A 109 3.71 0.61 7.00
CA LYS A 109 4.42 -0.66 7.04
C LYS A 109 4.79 -0.95 8.49
N ASN A 110 4.37 -2.12 8.98
CA ASN A 110 4.55 -2.54 10.37
C ASN A 110 4.11 -1.44 11.35
N ARG A 111 2.90 -0.89 11.12
CA ARG A 111 2.28 0.20 11.90
C ARG A 111 3.03 1.55 11.88
N LYS A 112 4.11 1.67 11.10
CA LYS A 112 4.82 2.93 10.88
C LYS A 112 4.37 3.57 9.58
N CYS A 113 4.04 4.86 9.60
CA CYS A 113 3.69 5.60 8.40
C CYS A 113 4.88 5.63 7.44
N ILE A 114 4.64 5.27 6.18
CA ILE A 114 5.67 5.31 5.12
C ILE A 114 5.51 6.52 4.21
N GLY A 115 4.31 7.09 4.11
CA GLY A 115 4.07 8.35 3.42
C GLY A 115 2.65 8.49 2.86
N VAL A 116 2.38 9.66 2.30
CA VAL A 116 1.16 9.97 1.53
C VAL A 116 1.38 9.56 0.08
N ALA A 117 0.61 8.59 -0.40
CA ALA A 117 0.69 8.05 -1.75
C ALA A 117 -0.13 8.86 -2.76
N ALA A 118 -1.25 9.43 -2.33
CA ALA A 118 -2.09 10.25 -3.19
C ALA A 118 -2.83 11.34 -2.40
N THR A 119 -3.16 12.40 -3.11
CA THR A 119 -3.95 13.53 -2.62
C THR A 119 -5.07 13.81 -3.61
N LYS A 120 -6.00 14.70 -3.25
CA LYS A 120 -7.14 15.10 -4.10
C LYS A 120 -8.12 13.97 -4.39
N LEU A 121 -8.33 13.08 -3.43
CA LEU A 121 -9.25 11.94 -3.51
C LEU A 121 -10.66 12.26 -2.96
N GLN A 122 -11.06 13.52 -2.89
CA GLN A 122 -12.40 13.90 -2.40
C GLN A 122 -13.49 13.52 -3.42
N ASN A 123 -14.74 13.42 -2.93
CA ASN A 123 -15.94 13.25 -3.75
C ASN A 123 -15.95 12.02 -4.66
N ARG A 124 -15.14 11.01 -4.35
CA ARG A 124 -15.12 9.72 -5.03
C ARG A 124 -15.34 8.60 -4.02
N LYS A 125 -15.99 7.54 -4.47
CA LYS A 125 -16.20 6.34 -3.65
C LYS A 125 -15.09 5.34 -3.95
N PHE A 126 -14.36 4.97 -2.91
CA PHE A 126 -13.25 4.02 -3.01
C PHE A 126 -13.56 2.76 -2.23
N TYR A 127 -12.97 1.68 -2.70
CA TYR A 127 -13.03 0.36 -2.09
C TYR A 127 -11.61 -0.11 -1.81
N PRO A 128 -11.36 -0.75 -0.66
CA PRO A 128 -10.09 -1.41 -0.42
C PRO A 128 -9.94 -2.56 -1.43
N MET A 129 -8.77 -2.64 -2.06
CA MET A 129 -8.49 -3.65 -3.07
C MET A 129 -7.16 -4.35 -2.81
N VAL A 130 -7.12 -5.62 -3.17
CA VAL A 130 -5.94 -6.47 -3.06
C VAL A 130 -5.82 -7.27 -4.35
N CYS A 131 -4.62 -7.33 -4.90
CA CYS A 131 -4.29 -8.22 -6.02
C CYS A 131 -3.27 -9.24 -5.53
N SER A 132 -3.56 -10.53 -5.71
CA SER A 132 -2.65 -11.64 -5.41
C SER A 132 -2.66 -12.61 -6.56
N THR A 133 -1.53 -12.72 -7.25
CA THR A 133 -1.36 -13.67 -8.36
C THR A 133 -0.17 -14.61 -8.13
N ALA A 134 0.57 -14.43 -7.02
CA ALA A 134 1.72 -15.25 -6.66
C ALA A 134 1.27 -16.58 -6.07
N ALA A 135 1.81 -17.68 -6.62
CA ALA A 135 1.59 -19.00 -6.07
C ALA A 135 2.04 -19.07 -4.59
N LYS A 136 1.23 -19.71 -3.74
CA LYS A 136 1.48 -19.87 -2.29
C LYS A 136 1.61 -18.56 -1.50
N SER A 137 1.14 -17.44 -2.04
CA SER A 137 0.97 -16.20 -1.25
C SER A 137 -0.41 -16.17 -0.60
N SER A 138 -0.45 -15.75 0.67
CA SER A 138 -1.70 -15.45 1.36
C SER A 138 -1.65 -14.06 1.97
N MET A 139 -2.80 -13.38 1.93
CA MET A 139 -3.02 -12.11 2.60
C MET A 139 -4.23 -12.25 3.50
N LYS A 140 -4.09 -11.78 4.73
CA LYS A 140 -5.17 -11.76 5.71
C LYS A 140 -5.44 -10.32 6.13
N VAL A 141 -6.67 -9.88 5.99
CA VAL A 141 -7.13 -8.64 6.62
C VAL A 141 -7.22 -8.90 8.12
N ILE A 142 -6.45 -8.14 8.91
CA ILE A 142 -6.41 -8.29 10.37
C ILE A 142 -7.23 -7.22 11.08
N ARG A 143 -7.45 -6.07 10.42
CA ARG A 143 -8.36 -5.03 10.90
C ARG A 143 -8.93 -4.27 9.72
N SER A 144 -10.24 -4.01 9.77
CA SER A 144 -10.88 -3.01 8.93
C SER A 144 -11.76 -2.14 9.82
N CYS A 145 -11.62 -0.84 9.70
CA CYS A 145 -12.38 0.13 10.48
C CYS A 145 -12.75 1.30 9.59
N ALA A 146 -13.92 1.88 9.89
CA ALA A 146 -14.38 3.12 9.29
C ALA A 146 -14.90 4.02 10.41
N SER A 147 -14.64 5.30 10.31
CA SER A 147 -15.17 6.29 11.24
C SER A 147 -15.62 7.52 10.47
N ALA A 148 -16.81 8.02 10.77
CA ALA A 148 -17.24 9.32 10.30
C ALA A 148 -16.40 10.42 10.97
N THR A 149 -16.11 11.50 10.24
CA THR A 149 -15.51 12.69 10.85
C THR A 149 -16.39 13.18 11.99
N SER A 150 -15.82 13.26 13.19
CA SER A 150 -16.47 13.74 14.42
C SER A 150 -15.48 14.58 15.23
N LEU A 151 -15.98 15.40 16.17
CA LEU A 151 -15.10 16.16 17.05
C LEU A 151 -14.16 15.25 17.85
N GLN A 152 -14.64 14.09 18.31
CA GLN A 152 -13.82 13.09 19.01
C GLN A 152 -12.67 12.61 18.13
N TYR A 153 -12.95 12.28 16.86
CA TYR A 153 -11.92 11.92 15.88
C TYR A 153 -10.90 13.03 15.70
N LEU A 154 -11.35 14.28 15.49
CA LEU A 154 -10.47 15.43 15.28
C LEU A 154 -9.57 15.70 16.49
N CYS A 155 -10.12 15.61 17.70
CA CYS A 155 -9.35 15.73 18.94
C CYS A 155 -8.30 14.62 19.07
N CYS A 156 -8.67 13.36 18.84
CA CYS A 156 -7.71 12.23 18.88
C CYS A 156 -6.62 12.37 17.83
N HIS A 157 -6.98 12.78 16.61
CA HIS A 157 -6.02 13.05 15.54
C HIS A 157 -5.05 14.17 15.94
N ARG A 158 -5.57 15.28 16.49
CA ARG A 158 -4.74 16.40 16.94
C ARG A 158 -3.83 16.02 18.11
N LEU A 159 -4.33 15.27 19.08
CA LEU A 159 -3.52 14.75 20.20
C LEU A 159 -2.35 13.91 19.68
N ARG A 160 -2.59 13.07 18.68
CA ARG A 160 -1.54 12.24 18.07
C ARG A 160 -0.46 13.08 17.39
N GLN A 161 -0.82 14.21 16.78
CA GLN A 161 0.14 15.15 16.19
C GLN A 161 0.98 15.87 17.25
N LEU A 162 0.36 16.25 18.38
CA LEU A 162 1.04 16.94 19.47
C LEU A 162 1.98 16.04 20.26
N ARG A 163 1.73 14.73 20.28
CA ARG A 163 2.55 13.75 21.01
C ARG A 163 3.08 12.66 20.08
N PRO A 164 4.05 12.97 19.20
CA PRO A 164 4.49 12.04 18.18
C PRO A 164 5.25 10.82 18.72
N ASN A 165 5.94 10.99 19.85
CA ASN A 165 6.91 10.04 20.40
C ASN A 165 6.36 9.16 21.54
N SER A 166 5.11 9.39 21.98
CA SER A 166 4.47 8.54 22.98
C SER A 166 3.91 7.28 22.32
N GLY A 167 4.29 6.11 22.83
CA GLY A 167 3.77 4.82 22.34
C GLY A 167 2.26 4.70 22.49
N ASP A 168 1.72 5.19 23.61
CA ASP A 168 0.29 5.44 23.79
C ASP A 168 0.05 6.95 23.94
N THR A 169 -0.72 7.51 23.01
CA THR A 169 -1.05 8.95 22.97
C THR A 169 -1.86 9.39 24.20
N LEU A 170 -2.67 8.50 24.78
CA LEU A 170 -3.55 8.79 25.91
C LEU A 170 -2.85 8.62 27.26
N GLU A 171 -1.73 7.89 27.31
CA GLU A 171 -0.96 7.71 28.53
C GLU A 171 -0.31 9.04 28.97
N GLY A 172 -0.46 9.36 30.25
CA GLY A 172 -0.04 10.64 30.82
C GLY A 172 -1.00 11.82 30.61
N LEU A 173 -2.13 11.65 29.90
CA LEU A 173 -3.20 12.66 29.93
C LEU A 173 -4.08 12.49 31.18
N PRO A 174 -4.51 13.58 31.83
CA PRO A 174 -5.39 13.56 33.01
C PRO A 174 -6.85 13.29 32.59
N LEU A 175 -7.07 12.17 31.89
CA LEU A 175 -8.40 11.73 31.43
C LEU A 175 -8.93 10.64 32.38
N PRO A 176 -10.24 10.66 32.71
CA PRO A 176 -10.86 9.57 33.46
C PRO A 176 -10.65 8.21 32.78
N PRO A 177 -10.40 7.12 33.53
CA PRO A 177 -10.13 5.80 32.96
C PRO A 177 -11.19 5.31 31.97
N GLY A 178 -12.47 5.55 32.27
CA GLY A 178 -13.58 5.19 31.38
C GLY A 178 -13.52 5.92 30.04
N LEU A 179 -13.15 7.20 30.03
CA LEU A 179 -12.99 7.96 28.79
C LEU A 179 -11.80 7.44 27.98
N LYS A 180 -10.66 7.14 28.63
CA LYS A 180 -9.51 6.53 27.95
C LYS A 180 -9.90 5.25 27.25
N GLN A 181 -10.61 4.35 27.94
CA GLN A 181 -11.06 3.08 27.38
C GLN A 181 -12.01 3.27 26.20
N VAL A 182 -12.96 4.20 26.28
CA VAL A 182 -13.88 4.52 25.17
C VAL A 182 -13.12 5.03 23.95
N LEU A 183 -12.15 5.94 24.15
CA LEU A 183 -11.33 6.48 23.07
C LEU A 183 -10.41 5.41 22.46
N GLN A 184 -9.81 4.53 23.25
CA GLN A 184 -9.01 3.40 22.75
C GLN A 184 -9.86 2.44 21.93
N ASN A 185 -11.05 2.09 22.41
CA ASN A 185 -11.92 1.13 21.72
C ASN A 185 -12.44 1.68 20.38
N LYS A 186 -12.84 2.97 20.33
CA LYS A 186 -13.42 3.57 19.12
C LYS A 186 -12.37 4.12 18.15
N LEU A 187 -11.31 4.73 18.69
CA LEU A 187 -10.35 5.56 17.95
C LEU A 187 -8.89 5.22 18.28
N GLY A 188 -8.62 4.10 18.97
CA GLY A 188 -7.26 3.65 19.28
C GLY A 188 -6.39 3.49 18.05
N TRP A 189 -7.02 3.17 16.91
CA TRP A 189 -6.35 3.16 15.61
C TRP A 189 -5.81 4.53 15.21
N VAL A 190 -6.59 5.61 15.39
CA VAL A 190 -6.19 7.00 15.12
C VAL A 190 -5.04 7.41 16.02
N LEU A 191 -5.14 7.04 17.29
CA LEU A 191 -4.14 7.30 18.33
C LEU A 191 -2.85 6.50 18.15
N SER A 192 -2.84 5.53 17.23
CA SER A 192 -1.66 4.77 16.83
C SER A 192 -1.04 5.26 15.51
N MET A 193 -1.75 6.11 14.74
CA MET A 193 -1.28 6.57 13.43
C MET A 193 -0.13 7.57 13.59
N SER A 194 1.07 7.12 13.28
CA SER A 194 2.29 7.89 13.50
C SER A 194 2.85 8.36 12.17
N CYS A 195 2.35 9.47 11.62
CA CYS A 195 3.00 10.12 10.48
C CYS A 195 3.85 11.27 11.00
N GLY A 196 5.17 11.10 11.00
CA GLY A 196 6.09 12.24 11.07
C GLY A 196 5.82 13.17 9.89
N HIS A 197 6.30 14.42 9.93
CA HIS A 197 6.24 15.33 8.79
C HIS A 197 7.07 14.77 7.61
N HIS A 198 6.50 13.81 6.88
CA HIS A 198 7.07 13.30 5.65
C HIS A 198 6.74 14.32 4.55
N LYS A 199 7.76 15.08 4.14
CA LYS A 199 7.68 15.88 2.91
C LYS A 199 7.29 14.94 1.77
N SER A 200 6.26 15.32 1.02
CA SER A 200 5.88 14.66 -0.23
C SER A 200 7.12 14.50 -1.14
N PRO A 201 7.26 13.39 -1.89
CA PRO A 201 8.31 13.28 -2.89
C PRO A 201 8.17 14.42 -3.88
N THR A 202 9.19 15.28 -3.97
CA THR A 202 9.27 16.31 -5.00
C THR A 202 9.42 15.60 -6.34
N PRO A 203 8.65 15.95 -7.38
CA PRO A 203 8.87 15.39 -8.71
C PRO A 203 10.28 15.78 -9.16
N SER A 204 11.10 14.79 -9.52
CA SER A 204 12.39 15.01 -10.15
C SER A 204 12.21 15.81 -11.45
N PRO A 205 13.05 16.82 -11.72
CA PRO A 205 12.93 17.60 -12.94
C PRO A 205 13.18 16.72 -14.17
N LYS A 206 12.25 16.79 -15.14
CA LYS A 206 12.40 16.19 -16.47
C LYS A 206 13.61 16.81 -17.19
N ALA A 207 14.34 15.96 -17.90
CA ALA A 207 15.59 16.24 -18.57
C ALA A 207 15.54 17.40 -19.58
N THR A 208 16.57 18.25 -19.58
CA THR A 208 16.86 19.18 -20.66
C THR A 208 17.52 18.41 -21.81
N VAL A 209 16.85 18.41 -22.97
CA VAL A 209 17.35 17.87 -24.23
C VAL A 209 18.29 18.88 -24.89
N SER A 210 19.46 18.43 -25.32
CA SER A 210 20.22 19.03 -26.43
C SER A 210 20.91 17.94 -27.26
N PRO A 211 21.12 18.15 -28.57
CA PRO A 211 21.13 17.08 -29.57
C PRO A 211 22.55 16.67 -30.00
N SER A 212 22.79 15.36 -30.13
CA SER A 212 23.71 14.81 -31.13
C SER A 212 23.55 13.30 -31.22
N SER A 213 23.06 12.84 -32.38
CA SER A 213 23.28 11.49 -32.92
C SER A 213 24.52 11.54 -33.84
N PRO A 214 25.05 10.42 -34.37
CA PRO A 214 24.50 9.04 -34.37
C PRO A 214 25.52 7.95 -33.94
N GLU A 215 25.04 6.77 -33.53
CA GLU A 215 25.58 5.50 -34.06
C GLU A 215 24.76 4.28 -33.60
N THR A 216 24.31 3.53 -34.59
CA THR A 216 23.75 2.18 -34.50
C THR A 216 24.77 1.19 -33.93
N ARG A 217 24.50 0.57 -32.79
CA ARG A 217 25.14 -0.70 -32.41
C ARG A 217 24.15 -1.76 -31.96
N ARG A 218 24.00 -2.76 -32.83
CA ARG A 218 23.39 -4.07 -32.59
C ARG A 218 23.94 -4.69 -31.29
N CYS A 219 23.05 -5.06 -30.39
CA CYS A 219 23.43 -5.83 -29.20
C CYS A 219 23.75 -7.28 -29.60
N GLN A 220 25.03 -7.67 -29.55
CA GLN A 220 25.49 -9.03 -29.81
C GLN A 220 25.08 -9.98 -28.66
N ARG A 221 24.43 -11.09 -29.01
CA ARG A 221 24.12 -12.20 -28.10
C ARG A 221 25.41 -12.93 -27.68
N LYS A 222 25.76 -12.93 -26.40
CA LYS A 222 26.79 -13.81 -25.84
C LYS A 222 26.24 -15.22 -25.66
N ARG A 223 26.85 -16.17 -26.38
CA ARG A 223 26.55 -17.61 -26.35
C ARG A 223 27.36 -18.24 -25.22
N CYS A 224 26.72 -18.68 -24.13
CA CYS A 224 27.40 -19.44 -23.08
C CYS A 224 27.69 -20.87 -23.56
N ARG A 225 28.97 -21.26 -23.55
CA ARG A 225 29.45 -22.63 -23.77
C ARG A 225 29.37 -23.38 -22.43
N ARG A 226 28.73 -24.55 -22.41
CA ARG A 226 28.75 -25.47 -21.26
C ARG A 226 30.05 -26.29 -21.33
N THR A 227 30.73 -26.40 -20.20
CA THR A 227 31.62 -27.53 -19.86
C THR A 227 30.91 -28.36 -18.83
#